data_AF-A0A7D5BZH0-F1
#
_entry.id   AF-A0A7D5BZH0-F1
#
_cell.length_a   1.000
_cell.length_b   1.000
_cell.length_c   1.000
_cell.angle_alpha   90.00
_cell.angle_beta   90.00
_cell.angle_gamma   90.00
#
_symmetry.space_group_name_H-M   'P 1'
#
loop_
_entity.id
_entity.type
_entity.pdbx_description
1 polymer ?
#
loop_
_entity_poly.entity_id
_entity_poly.type
_entity_poly.pdbx_seq_one_letter_code
_entity_poly.pdbx_strand_id
1 'polypeptide(L)'
;MAGPDPAELRRVVDAFPAAADSEPIDPGAADRIDDLLDGTYGRLTREWYPELTELTDSYAAGDVLREDVLEHVEAVPSFRLSDGAAPLPEKRRALVAADEAAAAVTEIAGWYATLRSLLDDDPDDLTRLERLLHGFGYVLAHGLFLGASSPERVVRRLRLAYRSVGVDIDETDSEAGAERTEFTCPYRNVGAGVYGEKWVCHEKLDRVDDGYVTYLAERGIDYQRPRDCDGSDRCYSTVARDGPELWWPKTAPAAVRAPP
;
A
#
# COMPACT_ATOMS: atom_id res chain seq x y z
N MET A 1 6.24 -11.54 -15.74
CA MET A 1 6.21 -10.48 -14.73
C MET A 1 5.23 -10.97 -13.69
N ALA A 2 5.61 -10.99 -12.42
CA ALA A 2 4.66 -11.27 -11.37
C ALA A 2 3.82 -10.01 -11.17
N GLY A 3 2.50 -10.11 -11.32
CA GLY A 3 1.58 -8.98 -11.28
C GLY A 3 0.32 -9.26 -12.09
N PRO A 4 -0.74 -8.49 -11.84
CA PRO A 4 -2.03 -8.74 -12.48
C PRO A 4 -1.94 -8.55 -13.98
N ASP A 5 -2.80 -9.26 -14.72
CA ASP A 5 -2.95 -9.03 -16.15
C ASP A 5 -3.29 -7.54 -16.40
N PRO A 6 -2.56 -6.84 -17.30
CA PRO A 6 -2.79 -5.40 -17.50
C PRO A 6 -4.22 -5.04 -17.91
N ALA A 7 -4.90 -5.90 -18.67
CA ALA A 7 -6.28 -5.66 -19.05
C ALA A 7 -7.24 -5.88 -17.86
N GLU A 8 -6.94 -6.82 -16.97
CA GLU A 8 -7.65 -6.98 -15.70
C GLU A 8 -7.48 -5.79 -14.78
N LEU A 9 -6.25 -5.32 -14.56
CA LEU A 9 -5.97 -4.13 -13.76
C LEU A 9 -6.72 -2.92 -14.32
N ARG A 10 -6.64 -2.70 -15.64
CA ARG A 10 -7.35 -1.58 -16.27
C ARG A 10 -8.86 -1.66 -16.09
N ARG A 11 -9.47 -2.85 -16.23
CA ARG A 11 -10.91 -3.02 -15.98
C ARG A 11 -11.31 -2.66 -14.55
N VAL A 12 -10.49 -3.02 -13.55
CA VAL A 12 -10.76 -2.66 -12.16
C VAL A 12 -10.61 -1.15 -11.95
N VAL A 13 -9.57 -0.53 -12.51
CA VAL A 13 -9.36 0.93 -12.42
C VAL A 13 -10.50 1.69 -13.08
N ASP A 14 -10.90 1.32 -14.31
CA ASP A 14 -12.00 1.96 -15.06
C ASP A 14 -13.36 1.81 -14.35
N ALA A 15 -13.53 0.83 -13.44
CA ALA A 15 -14.73 0.63 -12.64
C ALA A 15 -14.82 1.54 -11.40
N PHE A 16 -14.04 2.62 -11.36
CA PHE A 16 -14.04 3.58 -10.26
C PHE A 16 -15.43 4.24 -10.10
N PRO A 17 -16.06 4.16 -8.90
CA PRO A 17 -17.46 4.58 -8.71
C PRO A 17 -17.76 6.06 -8.97
N ALA A 18 -16.75 6.93 -8.92
CA ALA A 18 -16.90 8.36 -9.20
C ALA A 18 -16.31 8.79 -10.55
N ALA A 19 -16.05 7.84 -11.45
CA ALA A 19 -15.66 8.14 -12.84
C ALA A 19 -16.82 8.80 -13.61
N ALA A 20 -16.48 9.58 -14.64
CA ALA A 20 -17.44 10.34 -15.45
C ALA A 20 -18.51 9.47 -16.16
N ASP A 21 -18.22 8.19 -16.35
CA ASP A 21 -19.12 7.22 -17.00
C ASP A 21 -20.07 6.49 -16.01
N SER A 22 -19.90 6.72 -14.70
CA SER A 22 -20.82 6.25 -13.65
C SER A 22 -22.02 7.19 -13.50
N GLU A 23 -23.07 6.79 -12.76
CA GLU A 23 -24.20 7.70 -12.48
C GLU A 23 -23.66 8.99 -11.82
N PRO A 24 -23.86 10.17 -12.43
CA PRO A 24 -23.24 11.39 -11.93
C PRO A 24 -23.77 11.72 -10.53
N ILE A 25 -22.86 11.84 -9.57
CA ILE A 25 -23.20 12.32 -8.24
C ILE A 25 -23.63 13.79 -8.35
N ASP A 26 -24.73 14.14 -7.68
CA ASP A 26 -25.19 15.52 -7.60
C ASP A 26 -24.04 16.44 -7.12
N PRO A 27 -23.74 17.55 -7.81
CA PRO A 27 -22.64 18.43 -7.41
C PRO A 27 -22.74 18.93 -5.96
N GLY A 28 -23.95 19.19 -5.47
CA GLY A 28 -24.16 19.58 -4.07
C GLY A 28 -23.91 18.45 -3.08
N ALA A 29 -24.17 17.20 -3.47
CA ALA A 29 -23.78 16.03 -2.70
C ALA A 29 -22.25 15.84 -2.69
N ALA A 30 -21.57 16.04 -3.83
CA ALA A 30 -20.11 15.95 -3.91
C ALA A 30 -19.41 16.98 -3.01
N ASP A 31 -19.83 18.25 -3.05
CA ASP A 31 -19.29 19.30 -2.18
C ASP A 31 -19.52 18.96 -0.70
N ARG A 32 -20.72 18.47 -0.36
CA ARG A 32 -21.06 18.06 1.01
C ARG A 32 -20.23 16.87 1.50
N ILE A 33 -19.98 15.88 0.65
CA ILE A 33 -19.12 14.74 0.97
C ILE A 33 -17.69 15.24 1.23
N ASP A 34 -17.21 16.15 0.40
CA ASP A 34 -15.85 16.68 0.54
C ASP A 34 -15.69 17.48 1.83
N ASP A 35 -16.67 18.30 2.19
CA ASP A 35 -16.72 19.01 3.48
C ASP A 35 -16.71 18.05 4.68
N LEU A 36 -17.46 16.94 4.60
CA LEU A 36 -17.53 15.93 5.66
C LEU A 36 -16.25 15.11 5.78
N LEU A 37 -15.50 14.94 4.68
CA LEU A 37 -14.29 14.13 4.60
C LEU A 37 -13.01 14.98 4.49
N ASP A 38 -13.04 16.24 4.95
CA ASP A 38 -11.90 17.17 4.96
C ASP A 38 -11.16 17.29 3.61
N GLY A 39 -11.90 17.41 2.52
CA GLY A 39 -11.31 17.53 1.18
C GLY A 39 -10.79 16.22 0.59
N THR A 40 -10.91 15.10 1.32
CA THR A 40 -10.30 13.81 0.92
C THR A 40 -10.98 13.24 -0.33
N TYR A 41 -12.29 13.39 -0.44
CA TYR A 41 -13.06 12.89 -1.58
C TYR A 41 -12.67 13.62 -2.88
N GLY A 42 -12.54 14.94 -2.81
CA GLY A 42 -12.14 15.81 -3.90
C GLY A 42 -10.71 15.57 -4.36
N ARG A 43 -9.76 15.36 -3.43
CA ARG A 43 -8.37 14.97 -3.78
C ARG A 43 -8.33 13.60 -4.46
N LEU A 44 -9.07 12.63 -3.91
CA LEU A 44 -9.13 11.27 -4.46
C LEU A 44 -9.66 11.28 -5.91
N THR A 45 -10.75 12.01 -6.16
CA THR A 45 -11.43 12.03 -7.46
C THR A 45 -10.76 12.91 -8.51
N ARG A 46 -10.19 14.06 -8.13
CA ARG A 46 -9.67 15.06 -9.09
C ARG A 46 -8.16 14.98 -9.32
N GLU A 47 -7.42 14.43 -8.37
CA GLU A 47 -5.95 14.43 -8.40
C GLU A 47 -5.45 12.98 -8.50
N TRP A 48 -5.74 12.17 -7.48
CA TRP A 48 -5.14 10.84 -7.33
C TRP A 48 -5.64 9.79 -8.34
N TYR A 49 -6.95 9.77 -8.65
CA TYR A 49 -7.52 8.78 -9.58
C TYR A 49 -7.08 9.01 -11.05
N PRO A 50 -7.03 10.24 -11.58
CA PRO A 50 -6.43 10.50 -12.89
C PRO A 50 -4.99 10.00 -13.00
N GLU A 51 -4.15 10.25 -11.98
CA GLU A 51 -2.77 9.76 -11.94
C GLU A 51 -2.69 8.23 -11.94
N LEU A 52 -3.57 7.55 -11.19
CA LEU A 52 -3.67 6.08 -11.20
C LEU A 52 -3.99 5.56 -12.62
N THR A 53 -4.85 6.26 -13.36
CA THR A 53 -5.22 5.87 -14.73
C THR A 53 -4.01 5.96 -15.67
N GLU A 54 -3.25 7.05 -15.60
CA GLU A 54 -2.02 7.24 -16.39
C GLU A 54 -0.93 6.21 -16.05
N LEU A 55 -0.79 5.90 -14.76
CA LEU A 55 0.17 4.91 -14.29
C LEU A 55 -0.22 3.48 -14.71
N THR A 56 -1.52 3.19 -14.76
CA THR A 56 -2.04 1.91 -15.26
C THR A 56 -1.76 1.75 -16.76
N ASP A 57 -1.84 2.82 -17.55
CA ASP A 57 -1.47 2.80 -18.97
C ASP A 57 0.03 2.58 -19.16
N SER A 58 0.85 3.25 -18.34
CA SER A 58 2.30 3.03 -18.33
C SER A 58 2.67 1.58 -17.96
N TYR A 59 1.93 0.98 -17.01
CA TYR A 59 2.11 -0.41 -16.64
C TYR A 59 1.77 -1.36 -17.79
N ALA A 60 0.66 -1.10 -18.50
CA ALA A 60 0.27 -1.88 -19.67
C ALA A 60 1.26 -1.76 -20.83
N ALA A 61 1.94 -0.61 -20.97
CA ALA A 61 3.03 -0.40 -21.93
C ALA A 61 4.34 -1.09 -21.50
N GLY A 62 4.47 -1.50 -20.24
CA GLY A 62 5.69 -2.06 -19.66
C GLY A 62 6.74 -1.02 -19.28
N ASP A 63 6.34 0.25 -19.18
CA ASP A 63 7.22 1.38 -18.85
C ASP A 63 7.46 1.51 -17.34
N VAL A 64 6.52 1.04 -16.52
CA VAL A 64 6.61 0.99 -15.05
C VAL A 64 6.35 -0.42 -14.53
N LEU A 65 6.80 -0.69 -13.32
CA LEU A 65 6.60 -1.96 -12.64
C LEU A 65 5.26 -1.95 -11.89
N ARG A 66 4.81 -3.15 -11.48
CA ARG A 66 3.61 -3.29 -10.62
C ARG A 66 3.80 -2.56 -9.30
N GLU A 67 5.03 -2.56 -8.78
CA GLU A 67 5.39 -1.92 -7.52
C GLU A 67 5.17 -0.41 -7.55
N ASP A 68 5.40 0.24 -8.70
CA ASP A 68 5.13 1.66 -8.88
C ASP A 68 3.60 1.93 -8.79
N VAL A 69 2.78 1.05 -9.39
CA VAL A 69 1.31 1.12 -9.27
C VAL A 69 0.85 0.91 -7.83
N LEU A 70 1.41 -0.09 -7.15
CA LEU A 70 1.06 -0.40 -5.77
C LEU A 70 1.44 0.73 -4.81
N GLU A 71 2.59 1.37 -5.02
CA GLU A 71 3.01 2.55 -4.26
C GLU A 71 1.97 3.68 -4.36
N HIS A 72 1.53 4.00 -5.58
CA HIS A 72 0.46 4.97 -5.80
C HIS A 72 -0.85 4.56 -5.12
N VAL A 73 -1.21 3.27 -5.17
CA VAL A 73 -2.40 2.73 -4.51
C VAL A 73 -2.33 2.85 -2.99
N GLU A 74 -1.14 2.71 -2.40
CA GLU A 74 -0.92 2.85 -0.96
C GLU A 74 -0.95 4.31 -0.49
N ALA A 75 -0.53 5.23 -1.37
CA ALA A 75 -0.54 6.68 -1.17
C ALA A 75 -1.93 7.33 -1.33
N VAL A 76 -3.00 6.53 -1.48
CA VAL A 76 -4.37 7.04 -1.61
C VAL A 76 -4.71 8.09 -0.54
N PRO A 77 -5.31 9.24 -0.91
CA PRO A 77 -5.82 10.21 0.04
C PRO A 77 -6.76 9.52 1.02
N SER A 78 -6.52 9.73 2.32
CA SER A 78 -7.25 9.01 3.35
C SER A 78 -7.79 9.91 4.45
N PHE A 79 -8.95 9.52 4.98
CA PHE A 79 -9.66 10.21 6.04
C PHE A 79 -9.59 9.39 7.33
N ARG A 80 -8.97 9.95 8.36
CA ARG A 80 -8.64 9.26 9.62
C ARG A 80 -9.87 9.02 10.50
N LEU A 81 -10.02 7.81 11.02
CA LEU A 81 -11.14 7.35 11.87
C LEU A 81 -10.70 6.86 13.26
N SER A 82 -9.40 6.65 13.47
CA SER A 82 -8.81 6.35 14.78
C SER A 82 -7.38 6.89 14.90
N ASP A 83 -6.96 7.11 16.15
CA ASP A 83 -5.56 7.33 16.54
C ASP A 83 -5.05 6.04 17.18
N GLY A 84 -4.42 5.17 16.38
CA GLY A 84 -4.13 3.80 16.80
C GLY A 84 -5.40 3.06 17.24
N ALA A 85 -5.40 2.53 18.48
CA ALA A 85 -6.54 1.83 19.04
C ALA A 85 -7.68 2.76 19.54
N ALA A 86 -7.47 4.08 19.58
CA ALA A 86 -8.47 5.03 20.06
C ALA A 86 -9.40 5.47 18.91
N PRO A 87 -10.70 5.13 18.93
CA PRO A 87 -11.62 5.57 17.88
C PRO A 87 -11.85 7.09 17.94
N LEU A 88 -12.12 7.70 16.78
CA LEU A 88 -12.53 9.11 16.64
C LEU A 88 -14.04 9.16 16.31
N PRO A 89 -14.94 9.28 17.30
CA PRO A 89 -16.38 9.11 17.07
C PRO A 89 -16.99 10.18 16.17
N GLU A 90 -16.43 11.40 16.18
CA GLU A 90 -16.90 12.49 15.33
C GLU A 90 -16.58 12.24 13.86
N LYS A 91 -15.36 11.75 13.58
CA LYS A 91 -14.92 11.35 12.24
C LYS A 91 -15.73 10.17 11.72
N ARG A 92 -16.03 9.18 12.57
CA ARG A 92 -16.95 8.08 12.22
C ARG A 92 -18.35 8.57 11.86
N ARG A 93 -18.92 9.48 12.67
CA ARG A 93 -20.22 10.11 12.35
C ARG A 93 -20.18 10.88 11.03
N ALA A 94 -19.09 11.59 10.74
CA ALA A 94 -18.91 12.30 9.49
C ALA A 94 -18.84 11.35 8.29
N LEU A 95 -18.13 10.22 8.42
CA LEU A 95 -18.07 9.19 7.38
C LEU A 95 -19.44 8.57 7.10
N VAL A 96 -20.23 8.26 8.14
CA VAL A 96 -21.61 7.75 7.98
C VAL A 96 -22.49 8.79 7.28
N ALA A 97 -22.41 10.06 7.68
CA ALA A 97 -23.17 11.15 7.06
C ALA A 97 -22.77 11.36 5.58
N ALA A 98 -21.52 11.08 5.22
CA ALA A 98 -21.04 11.11 3.85
C ALA A 98 -21.60 9.94 3.03
N ASP A 99 -21.63 8.71 3.58
CA ASP A 99 -22.26 7.55 2.93
C ASP A 99 -23.77 7.73 2.73
N GLU A 100 -24.45 8.37 3.68
CA GLU A 100 -25.86 8.74 3.54
C GLU A 100 -26.09 9.80 2.46
N ALA A 101 -25.09 10.64 2.16
CA ALA A 101 -25.16 11.64 1.10
C ALA A 101 -24.98 11.03 -0.29
N ALA A 102 -24.08 10.04 -0.43
CA ALA A 102 -23.97 9.22 -1.64
C ALA A 102 -23.36 7.84 -1.36
N ALA A 103 -23.95 6.80 -1.94
CA ALA A 103 -23.46 5.42 -1.84
C ALA A 103 -22.02 5.23 -2.36
N ALA A 104 -21.55 6.16 -3.20
CA ALA A 104 -20.20 6.22 -3.73
C ALA A 104 -19.12 6.11 -2.63
N VAL A 105 -19.37 6.59 -1.40
CA VAL A 105 -18.40 6.49 -0.29
C VAL A 105 -18.14 5.02 0.08
N THR A 106 -19.18 4.19 0.24
CA THR A 106 -19.02 2.75 0.48
C THR A 106 -18.53 2.01 -0.75
N GLU A 107 -19.00 2.39 -1.94
CA GLU A 107 -18.59 1.75 -3.19
C GLU A 107 -17.09 1.95 -3.45
N ILE A 108 -16.55 3.15 -3.20
CA ILE A 108 -15.11 3.44 -3.32
C ILE A 108 -14.30 2.58 -2.34
N ALA A 109 -14.78 2.38 -1.11
CA ALA A 109 -14.10 1.49 -0.16
C ALA A 109 -14.05 0.03 -0.65
N GLY A 110 -15.11 -0.44 -1.32
CA GLY A 110 -15.17 -1.80 -1.88
C GLY A 110 -14.31 -1.95 -3.14
N TRP A 111 -14.34 -0.95 -4.00
CA TRP A 111 -13.48 -0.84 -5.17
C TRP A 111 -12.00 -0.82 -4.76
N TYR A 112 -11.63 0.00 -3.77
CA TYR A 112 -10.26 0.10 -3.28
C TYR A 112 -9.76 -1.22 -2.71
N ALA A 113 -10.59 -1.92 -1.93
CA ALA A 113 -10.24 -3.25 -1.42
C ALA A 113 -9.99 -4.26 -2.55
N THR A 114 -10.78 -4.19 -3.64
CA THR A 114 -10.61 -5.04 -4.83
C THR A 114 -9.32 -4.71 -5.57
N LEU A 115 -9.07 -3.42 -5.82
CA LEU A 115 -7.84 -2.94 -6.46
C LEU A 115 -6.60 -3.35 -5.66
N ARG A 116 -6.62 -3.15 -4.34
CA ARG A 116 -5.52 -3.54 -3.46
C ARG A 116 -5.29 -5.04 -3.49
N SER A 117 -6.34 -5.86 -3.41
CA SER A 117 -6.20 -7.31 -3.48
C SER A 117 -5.64 -7.82 -4.81
N LEU A 118 -5.88 -7.11 -5.92
CA LEU A 118 -5.34 -7.45 -7.23
C LEU A 118 -3.84 -7.12 -7.35
N LEU A 119 -3.40 -6.09 -6.63
CA LEU A 119 -2.00 -5.66 -6.60
C LEU A 119 -1.19 -6.34 -5.50
N ASP A 120 -1.81 -6.81 -4.42
CA ASP A 120 -1.17 -7.64 -3.40
C ASP A 120 -0.68 -8.95 -4.04
N ASP A 121 0.44 -9.49 -3.56
CA ASP A 121 1.04 -10.69 -4.13
C ASP A 121 0.17 -11.93 -3.86
N ASP A 122 -0.28 -12.61 -4.91
CA ASP A 122 -0.82 -13.97 -4.80
C ASP A 122 0.35 -14.99 -4.81
N PRO A 123 0.57 -15.76 -3.73
CA PRO A 123 1.61 -16.78 -3.68
C PRO A 123 1.51 -17.82 -4.80
N ASP A 124 0.32 -18.03 -5.36
CA ASP A 124 0.07 -19.00 -6.42
C ASP A 124 0.61 -18.55 -7.79
N ASP A 125 0.72 -17.23 -8.00
CA ASP A 125 1.25 -16.61 -9.22
C ASP A 125 2.78 -16.54 -9.26
N LEU A 126 3.46 -16.84 -8.15
CA LEU A 126 4.92 -16.84 -8.06
C LEU A 126 5.55 -17.95 -8.90
N THR A 127 6.60 -17.63 -9.65
CA THR A 127 7.47 -18.63 -10.28
C THR A 127 8.13 -19.52 -9.21
N ARG A 128 8.67 -20.67 -9.64
CA ARG A 128 9.35 -21.60 -8.70
C ARG A 128 10.52 -20.95 -7.97
N LEU A 129 11.24 -20.03 -8.62
CA LEU A 129 12.35 -19.32 -8.01
C LEU A 129 11.83 -18.33 -6.96
N GLU A 130 10.79 -17.57 -7.28
CA GLU A 130 10.21 -16.58 -6.36
C GLU A 130 9.58 -17.25 -5.13
N ARG A 131 8.91 -18.40 -5.30
CA ARG A 131 8.47 -19.23 -4.15
C ARG A 131 9.61 -19.70 -3.28
N LEU A 132 10.77 -20.02 -3.87
CA LEU A 132 11.95 -20.39 -3.12
C LEU A 132 12.54 -19.21 -2.37
N LEU A 133 12.57 -18.01 -2.97
CA LEU A 133 13.03 -16.78 -2.32
C LEU A 133 12.09 -16.38 -1.18
N HIS A 134 10.77 -16.48 -1.38
CA HIS A 134 9.76 -16.32 -0.34
C HIS A 134 9.96 -17.28 0.82
N GLY A 135 10.03 -18.57 0.55
CA GLY A 135 10.27 -19.58 1.58
C GLY A 135 11.59 -19.38 2.31
N PHE A 136 12.64 -18.95 1.60
CA PHE A 136 13.92 -18.59 2.20
C PHE A 136 13.78 -17.39 3.15
N GLY A 137 13.11 -16.32 2.74
CA GLY A 137 12.80 -15.17 3.59
C GLY A 137 12.02 -15.57 4.83
N TYR A 138 10.96 -16.37 4.68
CA TYR A 138 10.15 -16.84 5.79
C TYR A 138 10.96 -17.66 6.80
N VAL A 139 11.85 -18.53 6.34
CA VAL A 139 12.75 -19.31 7.21
C VAL A 139 13.78 -18.39 7.90
N LEU A 140 14.36 -17.42 7.18
CA LEU A 140 15.27 -16.45 7.78
C LEU A 140 14.60 -15.60 8.84
N ALA A 141 13.33 -15.20 8.63
CA ALA A 141 12.55 -14.41 9.58
C ALA A 141 12.43 -15.08 10.95
N HIS A 142 12.37 -16.41 11.01
CA HIS A 142 12.35 -17.15 12.28
C HIS A 142 13.60 -16.90 13.12
N GLY A 143 14.78 -16.83 12.48
CA GLY A 143 16.03 -16.51 13.15
C GLY A 143 16.17 -15.01 13.41
N LEU A 144 15.93 -14.21 12.37
CA LEU A 144 16.12 -12.76 12.40
C LEU A 144 15.21 -12.10 13.44
N PHE A 145 13.93 -12.47 13.52
CA PHE A 145 12.94 -11.84 14.41
C PHE A 145 12.63 -12.66 15.66
N LEU A 146 13.48 -13.62 16.03
CA LEU A 146 13.31 -14.41 17.25
C LEU A 146 13.19 -13.52 18.51
N GLY A 147 12.01 -13.48 19.13
CA GLY A 147 11.73 -12.64 20.30
C GLY A 147 11.57 -11.14 20.02
N ALA A 148 11.44 -10.73 18.75
CA ALA A 148 11.00 -9.39 18.40
C ALA A 148 9.46 -9.35 18.40
N SER A 149 8.87 -8.51 19.26
CA SER A 149 7.41 -8.41 19.45
C SER A 149 6.88 -6.97 19.42
N SER A 150 7.75 -6.03 19.03
CA SER A 150 7.44 -4.62 18.84
C SER A 150 8.04 -4.10 17.52
N PRO A 151 7.41 -3.12 16.86
CA PRO A 151 7.93 -2.52 15.62
C PRO A 151 9.38 -2.06 15.73
N GLU A 152 9.72 -1.33 16.81
CA GLU A 152 11.09 -0.87 17.09
C GLU A 152 12.12 -2.01 17.07
N ARG A 153 11.78 -3.15 17.70
CA ARG A 153 12.67 -4.32 17.74
C ARG A 153 12.79 -5.00 16.39
N VAL A 154 11.71 -5.07 15.63
CA VAL A 154 11.70 -5.63 14.27
C VAL A 154 12.58 -4.77 13.39
N VAL A 155 12.34 -3.46 13.33
CA VAL A 155 13.09 -2.53 12.47
C VAL A 155 14.57 -2.47 12.83
N ARG A 156 14.92 -2.52 14.12
CA ARG A 156 16.33 -2.58 14.52
C ARG A 156 17.06 -3.79 13.90
N ARG A 157 16.39 -4.94 13.78
CA ARG A 157 16.96 -6.15 13.19
C ARG A 157 16.88 -6.12 11.66
N LEU A 158 15.81 -5.55 11.11
CA LEU A 158 15.64 -5.31 9.69
C LEU A 158 16.77 -4.41 9.15
N ARG A 159 17.05 -3.29 9.81
CA ARG A 159 18.17 -2.39 9.52
C ARG A 159 19.54 -3.09 9.60
N LEU A 160 19.71 -4.06 10.51
CA LEU A 160 20.93 -4.87 10.57
C LEU A 160 21.04 -5.80 9.36
N ALA A 161 19.95 -6.45 8.96
CA ALA A 161 19.90 -7.30 7.79
C ALA A 161 20.20 -6.50 6.51
N TYR A 162 19.57 -5.33 6.33
CA TYR A 162 19.82 -4.39 5.24
C TYR A 162 21.29 -3.99 5.15
N ARG A 163 21.88 -3.51 6.26
CA ARG A 163 23.31 -3.16 6.28
C ARG A 163 24.22 -4.34 5.94
N SER A 164 23.84 -5.57 6.33
CA SER A 164 24.64 -6.76 6.03
C SER A 164 24.69 -7.11 4.55
N VAL A 165 23.69 -6.67 3.78
CA VAL A 165 23.64 -6.81 2.32
C VAL A 165 24.06 -5.52 1.60
N GLY A 166 24.66 -4.58 2.32
CA GLY A 166 25.21 -3.35 1.73
C GLY A 166 24.19 -2.26 1.41
N VAL A 167 22.98 -2.34 1.96
CA VAL A 167 22.01 -1.24 1.93
C VAL A 167 22.46 -0.14 2.89
N ASP A 168 22.53 1.09 2.38
CA ASP A 168 22.88 2.28 3.15
C ASP A 168 21.61 2.90 3.74
N ILE A 169 21.54 2.96 5.07
CA ILE A 169 20.38 3.56 5.77
C ILE A 169 20.58 5.08 5.81
N ASP A 170 19.68 5.81 5.17
CA ASP A 170 19.73 7.27 5.02
C ASP A 170 19.08 7.97 6.22
N GLU A 171 17.83 7.62 6.50
CA GLU A 171 17.01 8.29 7.50
C GLU A 171 16.12 7.29 8.24
N THR A 172 15.76 7.61 9.48
CA THR A 172 14.88 6.80 10.31
C THR A 172 13.92 7.70 11.04
N ASP A 173 12.64 7.38 10.99
CA ASP A 173 11.59 8.12 11.67
C ASP A 173 10.71 7.19 12.50
N SER A 174 10.12 7.73 13.56
CA SER A 174 9.19 7.03 14.45
C SER A 174 8.04 7.96 14.77
N GLU A 175 6.87 7.66 14.21
CA GLU A 175 5.65 8.45 14.38
C GLU A 175 4.47 7.51 14.65
N ALA A 176 3.63 7.87 15.62
CA ALA A 176 2.38 7.16 15.94
C ALA A 176 2.51 5.63 16.17
N GLY A 177 3.69 5.14 16.57
CA GLY A 177 3.95 3.71 16.75
C GLY A 177 4.29 2.94 15.47
N ALA A 178 4.47 3.66 14.36
CA ALA A 178 5.08 3.17 13.13
C ALA A 178 6.56 3.60 13.07
N GLU A 179 7.40 2.73 12.56
CA GLU A 179 8.83 2.92 12.38
C GLU A 179 9.13 2.95 10.88
N ARG A 180 9.58 4.09 10.37
CA ARG A 180 10.01 4.27 8.98
C ARG A 180 11.52 4.16 8.87
N THR A 181 11.99 3.55 7.79
CA THR A 181 13.41 3.50 7.44
C THR A 181 13.55 3.85 5.97
N GLU A 182 14.27 4.93 5.69
CA GLU A 182 14.68 5.31 4.34
C GLU A 182 16.11 4.85 4.08
N PHE A 183 16.37 4.38 2.87
CA PHE A 183 17.65 3.77 2.52
C PHE A 183 17.90 3.78 1.02
N THR A 184 19.18 3.68 0.66
CA THR A 184 19.66 3.56 -0.70
C THR A 184 20.08 2.11 -0.96
N CYS A 185 19.46 1.47 -1.94
CA CYS A 185 19.73 0.09 -2.30
C CYS A 185 20.85 -0.02 -3.35
N PRO A 186 21.95 -0.74 -3.08
CA PRO A 186 23.06 -0.87 -4.04
C PRO A 186 22.68 -1.67 -5.29
N TYR A 187 21.52 -2.36 -5.25
CA TYR A 187 21.05 -3.24 -6.31
C TYR A 187 20.17 -2.54 -7.35
N ARG A 188 19.85 -1.25 -7.17
CA ARG A 188 18.97 -0.47 -8.07
C ARG A 188 19.36 -0.58 -9.54
N ASN A 189 20.65 -0.46 -9.84
CA ASN A 189 21.16 -0.44 -11.22
C ASN A 189 21.58 -1.83 -11.73
N VAL A 190 21.41 -2.88 -10.94
CA VAL A 190 21.82 -4.24 -11.35
C VAL A 190 20.86 -4.72 -12.43
N GLY A 191 21.39 -4.93 -13.63
CA GLY A 191 20.59 -5.37 -14.78
C GLY A 191 19.79 -4.28 -15.48
N ALA A 192 19.98 -2.99 -15.10
CA ALA A 192 19.21 -1.87 -15.63
C ALA A 192 19.23 -1.74 -17.16
N GLY A 193 20.38 -2.05 -17.79
CA GLY A 193 20.51 -2.00 -19.25
C GLY A 193 19.72 -3.08 -20.03
N VAL A 194 19.10 -4.04 -19.34
CA VAL A 194 18.34 -5.14 -19.97
C VAL A 194 16.90 -5.22 -19.46
N TYR A 195 16.69 -5.02 -18.15
CA TYR A 195 15.39 -5.24 -17.50
C TYR A 195 14.79 -3.96 -16.90
N GLY A 196 15.42 -2.80 -17.09
CA GLY A 196 15.05 -1.56 -16.42
C GLY A 196 15.66 -1.45 -15.02
N GLU A 197 15.74 -0.22 -14.52
CA GLU A 197 16.16 0.05 -13.15
C GLU A 197 15.24 -0.66 -12.15
N LYS A 198 15.76 -0.94 -10.95
CA LYS A 198 15.05 -1.55 -9.83
C LYS A 198 14.54 -2.98 -10.02
N TRP A 199 14.56 -3.55 -11.23
CA TRP A 199 14.02 -4.89 -11.48
C TRP A 199 14.59 -5.95 -10.53
N VAL A 200 15.91 -5.98 -10.31
CA VAL A 200 16.49 -6.97 -9.39
C VAL A 200 16.02 -6.75 -7.95
N CYS A 201 15.99 -5.52 -7.45
CA CYS A 201 15.55 -5.29 -6.08
C CYS A 201 14.03 -5.49 -5.93
N HIS A 202 13.21 -4.80 -6.71
CA HIS A 202 11.75 -4.72 -6.49
C HIS A 202 10.97 -5.90 -7.06
N GLU A 203 11.50 -6.64 -8.04
CA GLU A 203 10.81 -7.83 -8.57
C GLU A 203 11.38 -9.14 -7.99
N LYS A 204 12.67 -9.21 -7.65
CA LYS A 204 13.32 -10.45 -7.18
C LYS A 204 13.72 -10.44 -5.72
N LEU A 205 14.44 -9.43 -5.23
CA LEU A 205 14.88 -9.42 -3.84
C LEU A 205 13.72 -9.18 -2.86
N ASP A 206 12.71 -8.41 -3.27
CA ASP A 206 11.48 -8.21 -2.51
C ASP A 206 10.77 -9.52 -2.19
N ARG A 207 10.98 -10.59 -2.97
CA ARG A 207 10.42 -11.92 -2.66
C ARG A 207 10.98 -12.50 -1.37
N VAL A 208 12.18 -12.13 -0.96
CA VAL A 208 12.72 -12.49 0.36
C VAL A 208 12.00 -11.69 1.45
N ASP A 209 11.76 -10.40 1.22
CA ASP A 209 11.02 -9.55 2.15
C ASP A 209 9.55 -10.00 2.29
N ASP A 210 8.92 -10.54 1.25
CA ASP A 210 7.57 -11.12 1.31
C ASP A 210 7.47 -12.27 2.33
N GLY A 211 8.55 -13.04 2.47
CA GLY A 211 8.66 -14.04 3.51
C GLY A 211 8.69 -13.43 4.91
N TYR A 212 9.31 -12.25 5.07
CA TYR A 212 9.30 -11.50 6.33
C TYR A 212 7.91 -10.92 6.62
N VAL A 213 7.24 -10.36 5.60
CA VAL A 213 5.85 -9.85 5.69
C VAL A 213 4.94 -10.95 6.21
N THR A 214 4.98 -12.13 5.57
CA THR A 214 4.17 -13.29 5.97
C THR A 214 4.42 -13.67 7.43
N TYR A 215 5.69 -13.80 7.83
CA TYR A 215 6.06 -14.16 9.20
C TYR A 215 5.62 -13.12 10.25
N LEU A 216 5.74 -11.83 9.93
CA LEU A 216 5.41 -10.73 10.86
C LEU A 216 3.90 -10.53 11.00
N ALA A 217 3.15 -10.69 9.90
CA ALA A 217 1.69 -10.62 9.90
C ALA A 217 1.07 -11.68 10.83
N GLU A 218 1.57 -12.93 10.82
CA GLU A 218 1.17 -13.99 11.76
C GLU A 218 1.34 -13.60 13.24
N ARG A 219 2.13 -12.56 13.52
CA ARG A 219 2.47 -12.06 14.87
C ARG A 219 1.87 -10.69 15.16
N GLY A 220 0.97 -10.20 14.31
CA GLY A 220 0.31 -8.91 14.45
C GLY A 220 1.28 -7.73 14.32
N ILE A 221 2.23 -7.83 13.39
CA ILE A 221 3.12 -6.74 13.01
C ILE A 221 2.93 -6.52 11.51
N ASP A 222 2.50 -5.32 11.15
CA ASP A 222 2.40 -4.91 9.77
C ASP A 222 3.79 -4.43 9.31
N TYR A 223 4.34 -5.11 8.31
CA TYR A 223 5.60 -4.73 7.69
C TYR A 223 5.33 -4.43 6.22
N GLN A 224 5.51 -3.15 5.87
CA GLN A 224 5.51 -2.67 4.50
C GLN A 224 6.96 -2.73 3.98
N ARG A 225 7.18 -3.62 3.01
CA ARG A 225 8.48 -3.86 2.35
C ARG A 225 8.99 -2.60 1.62
N PRO A 226 10.24 -2.58 1.12
CA PRO A 226 10.79 -1.48 0.34
C PRO A 226 9.82 -0.91 -0.72
N ARG A 227 9.60 0.40 -0.70
CA ARG A 227 8.88 1.22 -1.70
C ARG A 227 9.81 2.32 -2.19
N ASP A 228 9.64 2.85 -3.40
CA ASP A 228 10.47 3.98 -3.86
C ASP A 228 9.99 5.29 -3.19
N CYS A 229 10.80 6.35 -3.23
CA CYS A 229 10.37 7.69 -2.83
C CYS A 229 10.29 8.59 -4.08
N ASP A 230 9.12 9.15 -4.40
CA ASP A 230 8.83 10.21 -5.40
C ASP A 230 10.04 10.70 -6.23
N GLY A 231 10.47 9.91 -7.22
CA GLY A 231 11.51 10.29 -8.18
C GLY A 231 12.93 10.44 -7.62
N SER A 232 13.22 9.88 -6.44
CA SER A 232 14.54 9.84 -5.83
C SER A 232 15.22 8.47 -5.96
N ASP A 233 16.50 8.40 -5.61
CA ASP A 233 17.27 7.14 -5.54
C ASP A 233 17.05 6.37 -4.22
N ARG A 234 16.19 6.89 -3.34
CA ARG A 234 15.92 6.33 -2.02
C ARG A 234 14.64 5.50 -2.03
N CYS A 235 14.69 4.41 -1.29
CA CYS A 235 13.54 3.59 -0.97
C CYS A 235 13.21 3.75 0.52
N TYR A 236 11.99 3.38 0.91
CA TYR A 236 11.59 3.33 2.32
C TYR A 236 10.86 2.04 2.66
N SER A 237 10.91 1.66 3.93
CA SER A 237 10.11 0.57 4.48
C SER A 237 9.49 1.02 5.81
N THR A 238 8.33 0.47 6.13
CA THR A 238 7.60 0.84 7.35
C THR A 238 7.22 -0.39 8.15
N VAL A 239 7.36 -0.34 9.47
CA VAL A 239 6.85 -1.38 10.36
C VAL A 239 5.96 -0.75 11.41
N ALA A 240 4.76 -1.28 11.59
CA ALA A 240 3.84 -0.89 12.63
C ALA A 240 3.30 -2.13 13.36
N ARG A 241 2.66 -1.93 14.52
CA ARG A 241 1.83 -2.99 15.07
C ARG A 241 0.64 -3.15 14.15
N ASP A 242 0.29 -4.39 13.83
CA ASP A 242 -1.00 -4.66 13.23
C ASP A 242 -2.07 -4.30 14.26
N GLY A 243 -2.80 -3.25 13.95
CA GLY A 243 -3.64 -2.51 14.88
C GLY A 243 -4.33 -1.40 14.11
N PRO A 244 -5.66 -1.30 14.18
CA PRO A 244 -6.40 -0.60 13.14
C PRO A 244 -6.35 0.91 13.41
N GLU A 245 -5.33 1.57 12.87
CA GLU A 245 -5.58 2.90 12.36
C GLU A 245 -6.55 2.74 11.19
N LEU A 246 -7.79 3.16 11.42
CA LEU A 246 -8.86 3.04 10.45
C LEU A 246 -8.86 4.32 9.63
N TRP A 247 -8.79 4.16 8.32
CA TRP A 247 -8.84 5.27 7.39
C TRP A 247 -9.80 4.90 6.28
N TRP A 248 -10.67 5.80 5.86
CA TRP A 248 -11.35 5.65 4.57
C TRP A 248 -10.39 6.12 3.46
N PRO A 249 -10.28 5.47 2.29
CA PRO A 249 -11.07 4.33 1.79
C PRO A 249 -10.53 2.93 2.17
N LYS A 250 -9.43 2.84 2.94
CA LYS A 250 -8.81 1.57 3.37
C LYS A 250 -9.70 0.71 4.29
N THR A 251 -10.73 1.32 4.88
CA THR A 251 -11.69 0.66 5.77
C THR A 251 -12.67 -0.18 4.96
N ALA A 252 -12.88 -1.44 5.35
CA ALA A 252 -13.79 -2.33 4.63
C ALA A 252 -15.22 -1.74 4.52
N PRO A 253 -15.95 -1.99 3.41
CA PRO A 253 -17.31 -1.46 3.19
C PRO A 253 -18.28 -1.69 4.35
N ALA A 254 -18.24 -2.88 4.96
CA ALA A 254 -19.09 -3.20 6.10
C ALA A 254 -18.80 -2.35 7.35
N ALA A 255 -17.54 -1.91 7.51
CA ALA A 255 -17.12 -1.07 8.63
C ALA A 255 -17.42 0.42 8.41
N VAL A 256 -17.66 0.86 7.16
CA VAL A 256 -18.15 2.22 6.86
C VAL A 256 -19.56 2.42 7.42
N ARG A 257 -20.41 1.40 7.33
CA ARG A 257 -21.82 1.43 7.78
C ARG A 257 -22.04 0.94 9.21
N ALA A 258 -20.97 0.58 9.91
CA ALA A 258 -21.08 0.14 11.29
C ALA A 258 -21.49 1.34 12.19
N PRO A 259 -22.45 1.15 13.12
CA PRO A 259 -22.81 2.21 14.05
C PRO A 259 -21.57 2.65 14.87
N PRO A 260 -21.44 3.95 15.20
CA PRO A 260 -20.32 4.50 15.95
C PRO A 260 -20.21 3.97 17.38
#